data_AF-A0A1H0U0V2-F1
#
_entry.id   AF-A0A1H0U0V2-F1
#
_cell.length_a   1.000
_cell.length_b   1.000
_cell.length_c   1.000
_cell.angle_alpha   90.00
_cell.angle_beta   90.00
_cell.angle_gamma   90.00
#
_symmetry.space_group_name_H-M   'P 1'
#
loop_
_entity.id
_entity.type
_entity.pdbx_description
1 polymer ?
#
loop_
_entity_poly.entity_id
_entity_poly.type
_entity_poly.pdbx_seq_one_letter_code
_entity_poly.pdbx_strand_id
1 'polypeptide(L)' 'YAVSQQKRKLIEQGFGWVKTVGRMRQVMVRGLKRVDQMFVLSMAAYNLVRMRSLGQIRPQLR' A
#
# COMPACT_ATOMS: atom_id res chain seq x y z
N TYR A 1 21.01 11.09 6.24
CA TYR A 1 19.74 11.65 5.75
C TYR A 1 19.17 10.87 4.56
N ALA A 2 19.95 10.58 3.51
CA ALA A 2 19.49 9.90 2.30
C ALA A 2 18.77 8.54 2.54
N VAL A 3 19.29 7.70 3.43
CA VAL A 3 18.68 6.41 3.80
C VAL A 3 17.28 6.58 4.42
N SER A 4 17.09 7.64 5.20
CA SER A 4 15.78 7.95 5.80
C SER A 4 14.77 8.36 4.73
N GLN A 5 15.20 9.17 3.75
CA GLN A 5 14.36 9.58 2.61
C GLN A 5 13.95 8.38 1.74
N GLN A 6 14.87 7.45 1.48
CA GLN A 6 14.55 6.22 0.75
C GLN A 6 13.49 5.37 1.46
N LYS A 7 13.59 5.23 2.79
CA LYS A 7 12.60 4.47 3.58
C LYS A 7 11.23 5.17 3.64
N ARG A 8 11.19 6.51 3.77
CA ARG A 8 9.94 7.28 3.76
C ARG A 8 9.17 7.12 2.45
N LYS A 9 9.89 7.15 1.32
CA LYS A 9 9.28 6.97 0.00
C LYS A 9 8.53 5.66 -0.15
N LEU A 10 9.01 4.57 0.48
CA LEU A 10 8.32 3.26 0.45
C LEU A 10 6.95 3.32 1.15
N ILE A 11 6.90 4.00 2.28
CA ILE A 11 5.69 4.16 3.10
C ILE A 11 4.72 5.13 2.41
N GLU A 12 5.23 6.24 1.87
CA GLU A 12 4.45 7.26 1.16
C GLU A 12 3.75 6.70 -0.09
N GLN A 13 4.40 5.78 -0.82
CA GLN A 13 3.77 5.10 -1.96
C GLN A 13 2.53 4.30 -1.56
N GLY A 14 2.62 3.51 -0.48
CA GLY A 14 1.48 2.75 0.03
C GLY A 14 0.34 3.64 0.47
N PHE A 15 0.64 4.70 1.23
CA PHE A 15 -0.37 5.68 1.65
C PHE A 15 -1.02 6.42 0.48
N GLY A 16 -0.25 6.78 -0.56
CA GLY A 16 -0.79 7.42 -1.77
C GLY A 16 -1.72 6.48 -2.54
N TRP A 17 -1.34 5.22 -2.67
CA TRP A 17 -2.13 4.20 -3.36
C TRP A 17 -3.44 3.92 -2.63
N VAL A 18 -3.38 3.70 -1.32
CA VAL A 18 -4.55 3.41 -0.48
C VAL A 18 -5.54 4.58 -0.44
N LYS A 19 -5.08 5.84 -0.48
CA LYS A 19 -5.96 7.02 -0.58
C LYS A 19 -6.71 7.08 -1.92
N THR A 20 -6.05 6.67 -3.00
CA THR A 20 -6.60 6.74 -4.37
C THR A 20 -7.49 5.55 -4.69
N VAL A 21 -7.00 4.33 -4.48
CA VAL A 21 -7.67 3.07 -4.84
C VAL A 21 -8.51 2.52 -3.69
N GLY A 22 -7.99 2.56 -2.46
CA GLY A 22 -8.69 2.07 -1.25
C GLY A 22 -9.76 3.02 -0.72
N ARG A 23 -10.04 4.13 -1.43
CA ARG A 23 -11.01 5.18 -1.04
C ARG A 23 -10.79 5.76 0.36
N MET A 24 -9.58 5.63 0.93
CA MET A 24 -9.26 6.14 2.26
C MET A 24 -9.20 7.67 2.35
N ARG A 25 -9.24 8.38 1.21
CA ARG A 25 -9.40 9.85 1.19
C ARG A 25 -10.76 10.29 1.72
N GLN A 26 -11.80 9.47 1.52
CA GLN A 26 -13.17 9.70 1.99
C GLN A 26 -13.79 8.35 2.37
N VAL A 27 -13.52 7.91 3.60
CA VAL A 27 -14.02 6.63 4.11
C VAL A 27 -15.54 6.63 4.20
N MET A 28 -16.16 5.57 3.68
CA MET A 28 -17.63 5.44 3.64
C MET A 28 -18.20 4.76 4.91
N VAL A 29 -17.32 4.21 5.76
CA VAL A 29 -17.71 3.56 7.02
C VAL A 29 -17.59 4.52 8.20
N ARG A 30 -18.50 4.38 9.17
CA ARG A 30 -18.48 5.14 10.42
C ARG A 30 -17.90 4.29 11.56
N GLY A 31 -17.07 4.92 12.40
CA GLY A 31 -16.45 4.32 13.57
C GLY A 31 -15.01 3.85 13.34
N LEU A 32 -14.13 4.13 14.30
CA LEU A 32 -12.68 3.86 14.21
C LEU A 32 -12.37 2.39 13.92
N LYS A 33 -13.08 1.45 14.57
CA LYS A 33 -12.87 0.01 14.35
C LYS A 33 -13.11 -0.42 12.91
N ARG A 34 -14.12 0.14 12.24
CA ARG A 34 -14.42 -0.20 10.83
C ARG A 34 -13.43 0.44 9.88
N VAL A 35 -13.02 1.67 10.17
CA VAL A 35 -11.98 2.37 9.39
C VAL A 35 -10.65 1.63 9.50
N ASP A 36 -10.28 1.16 10.70
CA ASP A 36 -9.06 0.39 10.94
C ASP A 36 -9.05 -0.92 10.13
N GLN A 37 -10.15 -1.68 10.17
CA GLN A 37 -10.30 -2.89 9.34
C GLN A 37 -10.15 -2.60 7.84
N MET A 38 -10.78 -1.54 7.34
CA MET A 38 -10.65 -1.13 5.93
C MET A 38 -9.22 -0.69 5.58
N PHE A 39 -8.53 -0.02 6.50
CA PHE A 39 -7.15 0.40 6.32
C PHE A 39 -6.21 -0.80 6.22
N VAL A 40 -6.30 -1.76 7.15
CA VAL A 40 -5.49 -2.98 7.15
C VAL A 40 -5.73 -3.79 5.88
N LEU A 41 -6.99 -3.96 5.48
CA LEU A 41 -7.35 -4.66 4.24
C LEU A 41 -6.76 -3.98 3.00
N SER A 42 -6.86 -2.65 2.93
CA SER A 42 -6.32 -1.86 1.80
C SER A 42 -4.80 -1.95 1.74
N MET A 43 -4.11 -1.96 2.88
CA MET A 43 -2.66 -2.08 2.94
C MET A 43 -2.19 -3.49 2.56
N ALA A 44 -2.95 -4.54 2.95
CA ALA A 44 -2.71 -5.90 2.49
C ALA A 44 -2.87 -6.02 0.97
N ALA A 45 -3.92 -5.40 0.40
CA ALA A 45 -4.13 -5.35 -1.04
C ALA A 45 -2.97 -4.63 -1.77
N TYR A 46 -2.48 -3.52 -1.22
CA TYR A 46 -1.29 -2.84 -1.74
C TYR A 46 -0.07 -3.77 -1.77
N ASN A 47 0.18 -4.52 -0.70
CA ASN A 47 1.28 -5.47 -0.65
C ASN A 47 1.17 -6.55 -1.75
N LEU A 48 -0.03 -7.08 -2.01
CA LEU A 48 -0.27 -8.05 -3.09
C LEU A 48 0.00 -7.45 -4.48
N VAL A 49 -0.49 -6.23 -4.73
CA VAL A 49 -0.24 -5.51 -5.99
C VAL A 49 1.25 -5.23 -6.18
N ARG A 50 1.95 -4.85 -5.10
CA ARG A 50 3.41 -4.64 -5.13
C ARG A 50 4.16 -5.93 -5.42
N MET A 51 3.74 -7.06 -4.85
CA MET A 51 4.35 -8.37 -5.10
C MET A 51 4.20 -8.82 -6.56
N ARG A 52 3.09 -8.48 -7.22
CA ARG A 52 2.90 -8.75 -8.66
C ARG A 52 4.03 -8.16 -9.50
N SER A 53 4.41 -6.91 -9.23
CA SER A 53 5.51 -6.24 -9.94
C SER A 53 6.87 -6.88 -9.64
N LEU A 54 7.08 -7.38 -8.42
CA LEU A 54 8.30 -8.12 -8.05
C LEU A 54 8.38 -9.48 -8.76
N GLY A 55 7.26 -10.17 -8.96
CA GLY A 55 7.19 -11.42 -9.72
C GLY A 55 7.56 -11.23 -11.21
N GLN A 56 7.25 -10.07 -11.79
CA GLN A 56 7.64 -9.72 -13.16
C GLN A 56 9.14 -9.38 -13.29
N ILE A 57 9.76 -8.87 -12.23
CA ILE A 57 11.19 -8.52 -12.21
C ILE A 57 12.06 -9.79 -12.09
N ARG A 58 11.51 -10.94 -11.69
CA ARG A 58 12.26 -12.20 -11.65
C ARG A 58 12.64 -12.59 -13.09
N PRO A 59 13.92 -12.53 -13.50
CA PRO A 59 14.31 -13.11 -14.76
C PRO A 59 14.02 -14.60 -14.67
N GLN A 60 13.36 -15.14 -15.69
CA GLN A 60 13.19 -16.58 -15.85
C GLN A 60 14.59 -17.20 -15.74
N LEU A 61 14.81 -18.05 -14.74
CA LEU A 61 16.04 -18.83 -14.66
C LEU A 61 16.18 -19.57 -15.99
N ARG A 62 17.24 -19.24 -16.74
CA ARG A 62 17.76 -20.07 -17.81
C ARG A 62 18.79 -21.01 -17.21
#